data_AF-A0A2R4WPW4-F1
#
_entry.id   AF-A0A2R4WPW4-F1
#
_cell.length_a   1.000
_cell.length_b   1.000
_cell.length_c   1.000
_cell.angle_alpha   90.00
_cell.angle_beta   90.00
_cell.angle_gamma   90.00
#
_symmetry.space_group_name_H-M   'P 1'
#
loop_
_entity.id
_entity.type
_entity.pdbx_description
1 polymer ?
#
loop_
_entity_poly.entity_id
_entity_poly.type
_entity_poly.pdbx_seq_one_letter_code
_entity_poly.pdbx_strand_id
1 'polypeptide(L)' 'MTTSAQWQRTLDAVLELAEDIARISPDCADRAMQIVRLIRTCDPPPHRSGAGDFDTDDELEEIEVGIGPLHRNKAPDAV' A
#
# COMPACT_ATOMS: atom_id res chain seq x y z
N MET A 1 -14.97 -5.05 8.69
CA MET A 1 -14.43 -4.37 7.50
C MET A 1 -12.92 -4.46 7.60
N THR A 2 -12.26 -5.14 6.67
CA THR A 2 -10.80 -5.19 6.61
C THR A 2 -10.30 -3.90 5.98
N THR A 3 -9.37 -3.21 6.65
CA THR A 3 -8.70 -2.05 6.07
C THR A 3 -7.64 -2.50 5.07
N SER A 4 -7.26 -1.67 4.11
CA SER A 4 -6.22 -2.00 3.12
C SER A 4 -4.89 -2.41 3.77
N ALA A 5 -4.52 -1.76 4.89
CA ALA A 5 -3.33 -2.11 5.66
C ALA A 5 -3.44 -3.47 6.38
N GLN A 6 -4.64 -3.87 6.80
CA GLN A 6 -4.86 -5.19 7.39
C GLN A 6 -4.91 -6.28 6.32
N TRP A 7 -5.45 -5.96 5.14
CA TRP A 7 -5.45 -6.83 3.97
C TRP A 7 -4.02 -7.15 3.54
N GLN A 8 -3.17 -6.14 3.35
CA GLN A 8 -1.78 -6.33 2.94
C GLN A 8 -1.01 -7.22 3.93
N ARG A 9 -1.09 -6.90 5.23
CA ARG A 9 -0.47 -7.73 6.29
C ARG A 9 -0.94 -9.18 6.28
N THR A 10 -2.21 -9.41 5.91
CA THR A 10 -2.76 -10.75 5.81
C THR A 10 -2.18 -11.47 4.59
N LEU A 11 -2.08 -10.79 3.43
CA LEU A 11 -1.46 -11.37 2.23
C LEU A 11 0.01 -11.72 2.48
N ASP A 12 0.77 -10.83 3.10
CA ASP A 12 2.18 -11.05 3.42
C ASP A 12 2.37 -12.29 4.31
N ALA A 13 1.54 -12.44 5.34
CA ALA A 13 1.56 -13.62 6.22
C ALA A 13 1.22 -14.92 5.48
N VAL A 14 0.29 -14.88 4.52
CA VAL A 14 -0.05 -16.09 3.73
C VAL A 14 1.08 -16.44 2.75
N LEU A 15 1.76 -15.45 2.18
CA LEU A 15 2.93 -15.67 1.33
C LEU A 15 4.07 -16.33 2.11
N GLU A 16 4.39 -15.82 3.30
CA GLU A 16 5.41 -16.40 4.18
C GLU A 16 5.10 -17.87 4.51
N LEU A 17 3.85 -18.18 4.87
CA LEU A 17 3.42 -19.56 5.14
C LEU A 17 3.53 -20.47 3.91
N ALA A 18 3.18 -19.97 2.73
CA ALA A 18 3.29 -20.75 1.50
C ALA A 18 4.76 -21.08 1.17
N GLU A 19 5.67 -20.12 1.34
CA GLU A 19 7.10 -20.31 1.13
C GLU A 19 7.70 -21.30 2.13
N ASP A 20 7.31 -21.23 3.40
CA ASP A 20 7.73 -22.18 4.43
C ASP A 20 7.24 -23.60 4.14
N ILE A 21 5.99 -23.75 3.69
CA ILE A 21 5.44 -25.06 3.28
C ILE A 21 6.23 -25.63 2.10
N ALA A 22 6.53 -24.81 1.09
CA ALA A 22 7.31 -25.22 -0.08
C ALA A 22 8.74 -25.65 0.29
N ARG A 23 9.32 -25.00 1.30
CA ARG A 23 10.66 -25.33 1.82
C ARG A 23 10.68 -26.64 2.60
N ILE A 24 9.66 -26.89 3.41
CA ILE A 24 9.57 -28.09 4.27
C ILE A 24 9.21 -29.33 3.45
N SER A 25 8.34 -29.19 2.45
CA SER A 25 7.86 -30.31 1.65
C SER A 25 7.88 -29.97 0.16
N PRO A 26 8.81 -30.58 -0.62
CA PRO A 26 8.88 -30.35 -2.07
C PRO A 26 7.63 -30.83 -2.80
N ASP A 27 6.94 -31.85 -2.28
CA ASP A 27 5.65 -32.33 -2.83
C ASP A 27 4.52 -31.29 -2.72
N CYS A 28 4.64 -30.38 -1.74
CA CYS A 28 3.70 -29.27 -1.55
C CYS A 28 4.13 -27.99 -2.27
N ALA A 29 5.36 -27.90 -2.77
CA ALA A 29 5.91 -26.69 -3.37
C ALA A 29 5.07 -26.22 -4.57
N ASP A 30 4.64 -27.13 -5.44
CA ASP A 30 3.79 -26.78 -6.59
C ASP A 30 2.45 -26.18 -6.17
N ARG A 31 1.84 -26.72 -5.10
CA ARG A 31 0.57 -26.23 -4.56
C ARG A 31 0.77 -24.90 -3.83
N ALA A 32 1.85 -24.73 -3.08
CA ALA A 32 2.20 -23.47 -2.45
C ALA A 32 2.40 -22.36 -3.48
N MET A 33 3.10 -22.63 -4.58
CA MET A 33 3.28 -21.67 -5.68
C MET A 33 1.98 -21.36 -6.43
N GLN A 34 0.98 -22.24 -6.39
CA GLN A 34 -0.37 -21.93 -6.88
C GLN A 34 -1.09 -20.95 -5.94
N ILE A 35 -0.96 -21.13 -4.62
CA ILE A 35 -1.52 -20.21 -3.62
C ILE A 35 -0.94 -18.80 -3.80
N VAL A 36 0.39 -18.68 -3.94
CA VAL A 36 1.07 -17.40 -4.20
C VAL A 36 0.51 -16.71 -5.46
N ARG A 37 0.30 -17.48 -6.55
CA ARG A 37 -0.26 -16.94 -7.79
C ARG A 37 -1.69 -16.45 -7.61
N LEU A 38 -2.54 -17.21 -6.90
CA LEU A 38 -3.92 -16.81 -6.63
C LEU A 38 -3.99 -15.53 -5.79
N ILE A 39 -3.14 -15.41 -4.77
CA ILE A 39 -3.07 -14.21 -3.92
C ILE A 39 -2.70 -12.97 -4.74
N ARG A 40 -1.76 -13.08 -5.67
CA ARG A 40 -1.39 -11.97 -6.57
C ARG A 40 -2.51 -11.53 -7.50
N THR A 41 -3.52 -12.38 -7.71
CA THR A 41 -4.72 -12.03 -8.48
C THR A 41 -5.88 -11.52 -7.62
N CYS A 42 -5.72 -11.50 -6.29
CA CYS A 42 -6.75 -10.96 -5.40
C CYS A 42 -6.64 -9.44 -5.31
N ASP A 43 -7.68 -8.75 -5.78
CA ASP A 43 -7.77 -7.30 -5.68
C ASP A 43 -7.88 -6.85 -4.20
N PRO A 44 -7.25 -5.73 -3.83
CA PRO A 44 -7.43 -5.15 -2.51
C PRO A 44 -8.90 -4.76 -2.29
N PRO A 45 -9.39 -4.79 -1.04
CA PRO A 45 -10.74 -4.36 -0.73
C PRO A 45 -10.95 -2.93 -1.24
N PRO A 46 -12.11 -2.61 -1.82
CA PRO A 46 -12.39 -1.27 -2.32
C PRO A 46 -12.16 -0.30 -1.17
N HIS A 47 -11.19 0.59 -1.36
CA HIS A 47 -10.94 1.67 -0.42
C HIS A 47 -12.25 2.42 -0.33
N ARG A 48 -12.88 2.45 0.84
CA ARG A 48 -13.97 3.39 1.10
C ARG A 48 -13.34 4.78 1.19
N SER A 49 -12.92 5.30 0.04
CA SER A 49 -12.58 6.70 -0.17
C SER A 49 -13.89 7.46 -0.11
N GLY A 50 -14.33 7.76 1.12
CA GLY A 50 -15.17 8.92 1.33
C GLY A 50 -14.33 10.14 0.99
N ALA A 51 -14.64 10.79 -0.14
CA ALA A 51 -14.23 12.14 -0.51
C ALA A 51 -12.74 12.50 -0.30
N GLY A 52 -11.94 12.42 -1.37
CA GLY A 52 -10.60 12.97 -1.37
C GLY A 52 -9.73 12.28 -2.41
N ASP A 53 -9.89 12.70 -3.65
CA ASP A 53 -8.91 12.52 -4.72
C ASP A 53 -7.55 13.06 -4.24
N PHE A 54 -6.62 12.15 -3.92
CA PHE A 54 -5.17 12.33 -4.04
C PHE A 54 -4.56 10.94 -4.15
N ASP A 55 -4.65 10.40 -5.37
CA ASP A 55 -3.68 9.42 -5.85
C ASP A 55 -2.34 10.18 -5.96
N THR A 56 -1.43 9.93 -5.03
CA THR A 56 -0.03 10.33 -5.14
C THR A 56 0.79 9.09 -4.93
N ASP A 57 0.81 8.26 -5.97
CA ASP A 57 1.99 7.53 -6.37
C ASP A 57 3.05 8.59 -6.72
N ASP A 58 3.84 9.00 -5.73
CA ASP A 58 5.14 9.61 -5.98
C ASP A 58 6.08 9.22 -4.85
N GLU A 59 6.88 8.21 -5.17
CA GLU A 59 8.21 7.94 -4.68
C GLU A 59 9.01 9.25 -4.65
N LEU A 60 8.92 10.02 -3.57
CA LEU A 60 9.72 11.22 -3.38
C LEU A 60 10.71 10.98 -2.23
N GLU A 61 11.90 10.58 -2.67
CA GLU A 61 13.19 10.79 -2.03
C GLU A 61 13.14 11.96 -1.04
N GLU A 62 13.33 11.65 0.24
CA GLU A 62 13.57 12.64 1.28
C GLU A 62 15.01 13.17 1.09
N ILE A 63 15.18 14.07 0.11
CA ILE A 63 16.34 14.96 0.01
C ILE A 63 15.84 16.39 0.02
N GLU A 64 16.03 16.98 1.20
CA GLU A 64 15.97 18.41 1.50
C GLU A 64 16.70 19.24 0.44
N VAL A 65 16.06 20.31 -0.06
CA VAL A 65 16.57 21.70 -0.19
C VAL A 65 15.79 22.43 -1.30
N GLY A 66 15.08 23.50 -0.93
CA GLY A 66 15.14 24.73 -1.75
C GLY A 66 13.83 25.41 -2.20
N ILE A 67 13.40 26.39 -1.40
CA ILE A 67 12.96 27.75 -1.81
C ILE A 67 11.66 27.96 -2.68
N GLY A 68 10.54 28.26 -2.01
CA GLY A 68 9.56 29.32 -2.37
C GLY A 68 8.29 28.95 -3.18
N PRO A 69 7.26 29.83 -3.27
CA PRO A 69 7.19 31.20 -2.79
C PRO A 69 6.16 31.47 -1.66
N LEU A 70 6.52 32.47 -0.87
CA LEU A 70 5.79 33.11 0.22
C LEU A 70 4.39 33.62 -0.22
N HIS A 71 3.31 32.91 0.09
CA HIS A 71 1.95 33.43 -0.08
C HIS A 71 1.63 34.44 1.03
N ARG A 72 1.97 35.69 0.75
CA ARG A 72 1.70 36.87 1.57
C ARG A 72 0.23 37.28 1.42
N ASN A 73 -0.63 36.71 2.25
CA ASN A 73 -2.02 37.18 2.36
C ASN A 73 -2.04 38.38 3.32
N LYS A 74 -1.86 39.57 2.76
CA LYS A 74 -2.08 40.84 3.44
C LYS A 74 -3.60 41.03 3.67
N ALA A 75 -4.09 40.73 4.87
CA ALA A 75 -5.23 41.45 5.43
C ALA A 75 -4.67 42.71 6.12
N PRO A 76 -5.22 43.89 5.83
CA PRO A 76 -5.88 44.57 6.93
C PRO A 76 -7.27 45.09 6.56
N ASP A 77 -8.16 44.82 7.51
CA ASP A 77 -9.36 45.55 7.86
C ASP A 77 -9.24 47.07 7.62
N ALA A 78 -10.22 47.64 6.91
CA ALA A 78 -10.41 49.07 6.81
C ALA A 78 -11.90 49.39 6.59
N VAL A 79 -12.57 49.65 7.73
CA VAL A 79 -13.64 50.62 8.03
C VAL A 79 -14.93 50.60 7.20
#